data_AF-A0AAD1XN75-F1
#
_entry.id   AF-A0AAD1XN75-F1
#
_cell.length_a   1.000
_cell.length_b   1.000
_cell.length_c   1.000
_cell.angle_alpha   90.00
_cell.angle_beta   90.00
_cell.angle_gamma   90.00
#
_symmetry.space_group_name_H-M   'P 1'
#
loop_
_entity.id
_entity.type
_entity.pdbx_description
1 polymer ?
#
loop_
_entity_poly.entity_id
_entity_poly.type
_entity_poly.pdbx_seq_one_letter_code
_entity_poly.pdbx_strand_id
1 'polypeptide(L)'
;MSKNTYSEDSRPNIILKEEGKDDMGYPSELNKSYHREAMTYQSEMSNAGSKGGRKKNKRRSKKDQEGRNFRCQHCEKTYLSYPALYTHKKLKHPDVKVSETIQRKVVKRTEPYDSEKNPTSLEYFCTPDKAGGPIDPLSYFYEITWEKLKLDPKRSRMYPFLKVFSILDGFAVEDPETLIPKRDYDDLSPEEKKSKMCCDEVLALYLREVSRITNTRCYRKVMTIVILYRECINRFGWPKKAEHETITKSRRQIEMTPFSICNNAEYLPEVANLLVTEFIYGNEKLLEISLDDSIDLIRNLCTWLFNNGFTSRRVGMRQHQTNE
;
A
#
# COMPACT_ATOMS: atom_id res chain seq x y z
N MET A 1 45.72 51.03 -2.24
CA MET A 1 46.01 49.87 -3.11
C MET A 1 46.78 48.85 -2.29
N SER A 2 46.09 47.86 -1.72
CA SER A 2 46.73 46.78 -0.96
C SER A 2 46.05 45.48 -1.36
N LYS A 3 46.79 44.62 -2.07
CA LYS A 3 46.31 43.32 -2.56
C LYS A 3 46.52 42.29 -1.44
N ASN A 4 45.42 41.70 -0.96
CA ASN A 4 45.48 40.51 -0.11
C ASN A 4 45.58 39.27 -1.00
N THR A 5 46.69 38.54 -0.90
CA THR A 5 46.88 37.20 -1.43
C THR A 5 46.63 36.20 -0.31
N TYR A 6 45.53 35.44 -0.40
CA TYR A 6 45.30 34.26 0.46
C TYR A 6 45.98 33.05 -0.18
N SER A 7 46.83 32.36 0.58
CA SER A 7 47.46 31.10 0.19
C SER A 7 46.53 29.94 0.55
N GLU A 8 46.16 29.15 -0.45
CA GLU A 8 45.57 27.82 -0.26
C GLU A 8 46.73 26.85 -0.06
N ASP A 9 46.94 26.35 1.16
CA ASP A 9 47.57 25.05 1.41
C ASP A 9 47.68 24.80 2.92
N SER A 10 46.71 24.06 3.46
CA SER A 10 46.83 23.29 4.72
C SER A 10 45.53 22.51 4.97
N ARG A 11 45.37 21.35 4.32
CA ARG A 11 44.42 20.33 4.78
C ARG A 11 45.19 19.28 5.58
N PRO A 12 44.81 18.99 6.84
CA PRO A 12 45.47 17.95 7.62
C PRO A 12 45.11 16.56 7.07
N ASN A 13 46.14 15.73 6.88
CA ASN A 13 46.00 14.31 6.57
C ASN A 13 45.37 13.57 7.75
N ILE A 14 44.10 13.17 7.61
CA ILE A 14 43.43 12.27 8.55
C ILE A 14 43.80 10.85 8.16
N ILE A 15 44.77 10.27 8.87
CA ILE A 15 45.10 8.85 8.84
C ILE A 15 44.01 8.12 9.61
N LEU A 16 43.08 7.48 8.90
CA LEU A 16 42.14 6.53 9.49
C LEU A 16 42.89 5.24 9.80
N LYS A 17 43.05 4.94 11.09
CA LYS A 17 43.48 3.62 11.56
C LYS A 17 42.33 2.64 11.37
N GLU A 18 42.58 1.55 10.65
CA GLU A 18 41.70 0.39 10.59
C GLU A 18 41.78 -0.35 11.93
N GLU A 19 40.75 -0.19 12.77
CA GLU A 19 40.58 -0.98 13.99
C GLU A 19 39.49 -2.05 13.79
N GLY A 20 39.89 -3.30 14.07
CA GLY A 20 39.07 -4.34 14.70
C GLY A 20 37.77 -4.77 14.01
N LYS A 21 37.86 -5.79 13.15
CA LYS A 21 36.70 -6.65 12.86
C LYS A 21 36.47 -7.58 14.03
N ASP A 22 35.61 -7.19 14.96
CA ASP A 22 35.06 -8.12 15.95
C ASP A 22 33.94 -8.95 15.32
N ASP A 23 34.23 -10.23 15.19
CA ASP A 23 33.41 -11.30 14.65
C ASP A 23 32.25 -11.61 15.62
N MET A 24 31.21 -10.78 15.57
CA MET A 24 29.93 -11.06 16.23
C MET A 24 29.17 -12.11 15.42
N GLY A 25 29.50 -13.38 15.69
CA GLY A 25 28.82 -14.56 15.16
C GLY A 25 27.35 -14.60 15.58
N TYR A 26 26.45 -14.23 14.67
CA TYR A 26 25.01 -14.46 14.81
C TYR A 26 24.57 -15.68 13.96
N PRO A 27 23.67 -16.55 14.46
CA PRO A 27 23.51 -17.90 13.91
C PRO A 27 22.90 -17.90 12.49
N SER A 28 23.67 -18.37 11.51
CA SER A 28 23.28 -18.50 10.09
C SER A 28 22.21 -19.56 9.82
N GLU A 29 21.86 -20.36 10.82
CA GLU A 29 20.86 -21.43 10.75
C GLU A 29 19.41 -20.88 10.66
N LEU A 30 19.13 -19.73 11.29
CA LEU A 30 17.76 -19.18 11.34
C LEU A 30 17.29 -18.70 9.95
N ASN A 31 18.23 -18.24 9.10
CA ASN A 31 17.90 -17.66 7.78
C ASN A 31 17.66 -18.74 6.70
N LYS A 32 18.15 -19.97 6.92
CA LYS A 32 17.79 -21.12 6.07
C LYS A 32 16.36 -21.60 6.35
N SER A 33 15.84 -21.39 7.57
CA SER A 33 14.42 -21.67 7.90
C SER A 33 13.50 -20.72 7.12
N TYR A 34 13.79 -19.43 7.01
CA TYR A 34 12.91 -18.48 6.30
C TYR A 34 12.78 -18.74 4.79
N HIS A 35 13.87 -19.10 4.11
CA HIS A 35 13.80 -19.42 2.68
C HIS A 35 13.17 -20.80 2.43
N ARG A 36 13.36 -21.75 3.36
CA ARG A 36 12.72 -23.06 3.33
C ARG A 36 11.21 -22.93 3.62
N GLU A 37 10.80 -22.18 4.64
CA GLU A 37 9.40 -21.93 5.02
C GLU A 37 8.62 -21.13 3.98
N ALA A 38 9.22 -20.13 3.30
CA ALA A 38 8.53 -19.41 2.22
C ALA A 38 8.28 -20.29 0.98
N MET A 39 9.20 -21.22 0.69
CA MET A 39 9.04 -22.24 -0.35
C MET A 39 8.09 -23.38 0.10
N THR A 40 8.13 -23.76 1.38
CA THR A 40 7.23 -24.75 1.98
C THR A 40 5.80 -24.22 2.05
N TYR A 41 5.58 -22.93 2.33
CA TYR A 41 4.25 -22.32 2.32
C TYR A 41 3.62 -22.31 0.90
N GLN A 42 4.41 -22.09 -0.15
CA GLN A 42 3.96 -22.24 -1.54
C GLN A 42 3.74 -23.71 -1.95
N SER A 43 4.54 -24.65 -1.42
CA SER A 43 4.40 -26.09 -1.64
C SER A 43 3.25 -26.73 -0.84
N GLU A 44 2.92 -26.21 0.34
CA GLU A 44 1.83 -26.70 1.19
C GLU A 44 0.46 -26.22 0.71
N MET A 45 0.36 -25.01 0.15
CA MET A 45 -0.85 -24.57 -0.57
C MET A 45 -1.12 -25.40 -1.84
N SER A 46 -0.11 -26.10 -2.36
CA SER A 46 -0.25 -27.02 -3.49
C SER A 46 -0.38 -28.50 -3.08
N ASN A 47 -0.26 -28.85 -1.79
CA ASN A 47 -0.28 -30.24 -1.32
C ASN A 47 -1.22 -30.53 -0.12
N ALA A 48 -1.94 -29.53 0.40
CA ALA A 48 -2.98 -29.72 1.43
C ALA A 48 -4.26 -30.33 0.83
N GLY A 49 -4.20 -31.62 0.52
CA GLY A 49 -5.32 -32.36 -0.05
C GLY A 49 -5.24 -33.87 0.12
N SER A 50 -5.24 -34.39 1.35
CA SER A 50 -6.04 -35.58 1.74
C SER A 50 -5.62 -36.15 3.10
N LYS A 51 -6.53 -36.04 4.08
CA LYS A 51 -6.95 -37.12 5.00
C LYS A 51 -8.07 -36.58 5.89
N GLY A 52 -9.21 -36.32 5.25
CA GLY A 52 -10.47 -36.03 5.91
C GLY A 52 -11.57 -36.49 4.98
N GLY A 53 -12.44 -37.39 5.45
CA GLY A 53 -13.47 -38.04 4.65
C GLY A 53 -14.26 -37.06 3.81
N ARG A 54 -13.93 -36.97 2.52
CA ARG A 54 -14.62 -36.12 1.55
C ARG A 54 -16.04 -36.67 1.42
N LYS A 55 -17.01 -35.98 2.05
CA LYS A 55 -18.39 -35.96 1.54
C LYS A 55 -18.26 -35.66 0.05
N LYS A 56 -18.54 -36.65 -0.80
CA LYS A 56 -18.46 -36.50 -2.25
C LYS A 56 -19.30 -35.28 -2.61
N ASN A 57 -18.64 -34.17 -3.00
CA ASN A 57 -19.32 -32.99 -3.48
C ASN A 57 -20.23 -33.44 -4.62
N LYS A 58 -21.55 -33.47 -4.36
CA LYS A 58 -22.55 -33.73 -5.38
C LYS A 58 -22.22 -32.77 -6.52
N ARG A 59 -21.87 -33.32 -7.69
CA ARG A 59 -21.68 -32.52 -8.90
C ARG A 59 -22.94 -31.67 -9.05
N ARG A 60 -22.79 -30.34 -9.04
CA ARG A 60 -23.93 -29.45 -9.24
C ARG A 60 -24.62 -29.82 -10.54
N SER A 61 -25.95 -29.88 -10.51
CA SER A 61 -26.71 -30.31 -11.68
C SER A 61 -26.50 -29.31 -12.82
N LYS A 62 -26.53 -29.79 -14.07
CA LYS A 62 -26.38 -28.94 -15.26
C LYS A 62 -27.46 -27.85 -15.36
N LYS A 63 -28.57 -27.99 -14.63
CA LYS A 63 -29.70 -27.05 -14.55
C LYS A 63 -29.55 -25.98 -13.47
N ASP A 64 -28.53 -26.06 -12.62
CA ASP A 64 -28.27 -25.06 -11.59
C ASP A 64 -27.79 -23.73 -12.23
N GLN A 65 -28.60 -22.68 -12.08
CA GLN A 65 -28.32 -21.33 -12.60
C GLN A 65 -27.54 -20.48 -11.59
N GLU A 66 -27.47 -20.90 -10.33
CA GLU A 66 -26.87 -20.10 -9.27
C GLU A 66 -25.36 -19.95 -9.49
N GLY A 67 -24.89 -18.69 -9.54
CA GLY A 67 -23.48 -18.35 -9.75
C GLY A 67 -22.98 -18.36 -11.20
N ARG A 68 -23.85 -18.52 -12.21
CA ARG A 68 -23.46 -18.45 -13.63
C ARG A 68 -23.47 -17.03 -14.18
N ASN A 69 -22.58 -16.20 -13.66
CA ASN A 69 -22.56 -14.76 -13.95
C ASN A 69 -21.93 -14.39 -15.31
N PHE A 70 -21.43 -15.36 -16.07
CA PHE A 70 -20.71 -15.12 -17.33
C PHE A 70 -21.52 -15.63 -18.53
N ARG A 71 -22.14 -14.73 -19.31
CA ARG A 71 -22.99 -15.08 -20.46
C ARG A 71 -22.24 -14.90 -21.79
N CYS A 72 -22.32 -15.89 -22.68
CA CYS A 72 -21.84 -15.76 -24.05
C CYS A 72 -22.76 -14.85 -24.85
N GLN A 73 -22.20 -13.84 -25.51
CA GLN A 73 -22.97 -12.89 -26.33
C GLN A 73 -23.49 -13.49 -27.65
N HIS A 74 -22.89 -14.58 -28.13
CA HIS A 74 -23.25 -15.17 -29.44
C HIS A 74 -24.29 -16.28 -29.34
N CYS A 75 -24.32 -17.03 -28.24
CA CYS A 75 -25.26 -18.15 -28.08
C CYS A 75 -25.94 -18.19 -26.70
N GLU A 76 -25.85 -17.09 -25.95
CA GLU A 76 -26.56 -16.84 -24.68
C GLU A 76 -26.28 -17.80 -23.50
N LYS A 77 -25.38 -18.77 -23.66
CA LYS A 77 -25.02 -19.75 -22.63
C LYS A 77 -24.33 -19.08 -21.45
N THR A 78 -24.69 -19.50 -20.23
CA THR A 78 -24.14 -18.98 -18.98
C THR A 78 -23.11 -19.95 -18.37
N TYR A 79 -22.03 -19.40 -17.81
CA TYR A 79 -20.86 -20.10 -17.28
C TYR A 79 -20.56 -19.63 -15.84
N LEU A 80 -20.00 -20.53 -15.03
CA LEU A 80 -19.64 -20.28 -13.62
C LEU A 80 -18.41 -19.37 -13.46
N SER A 81 -17.56 -19.27 -14.48
CA SER A 81 -16.31 -18.50 -14.41
C SER A 81 -15.92 -17.96 -15.78
N TYR A 82 -15.11 -16.90 -15.79
CA TYR A 82 -14.56 -16.32 -17.02
C TYR A 82 -13.71 -17.32 -17.83
N PRO A 83 -12.82 -18.15 -17.23
CA PRO A 83 -12.10 -19.17 -17.99
C PRO A 83 -13.01 -20.14 -18.75
N ALA A 84 -14.14 -20.56 -18.14
CA ALA A 84 -15.09 -21.45 -18.81
C ALA A 84 -15.80 -20.76 -19.99
N LEU A 85 -16.15 -19.46 -19.85
CA LEU A 85 -16.68 -18.65 -20.95
C LEU A 85 -15.65 -18.48 -22.07
N TYR A 86 -14.38 -18.20 -21.74
CA TYR A 86 -13.30 -18.03 -22.70
C TYR A 86 -13.07 -19.30 -23.52
N THR A 87 -12.94 -20.46 -22.86
CA THR A 87 -12.83 -21.76 -23.54
C THR A 87 -14.03 -22.01 -24.44
N HIS A 88 -15.24 -21.69 -23.98
CA HIS A 88 -16.43 -21.81 -24.81
C HIS A 88 -16.39 -20.93 -26.05
N LYS A 89 -16.04 -19.63 -25.91
CA LYS A 89 -15.91 -18.70 -27.03
C LYS A 89 -14.89 -19.19 -28.04
N LYS A 90 -13.71 -19.62 -27.58
CA LYS A 90 -12.65 -20.16 -28.45
C LYS A 90 -13.08 -21.40 -29.24
N LEU A 91 -13.86 -22.29 -28.64
CA LEU A 91 -14.26 -23.56 -29.27
C LEU A 91 -15.53 -23.49 -30.10
N LYS A 92 -16.46 -22.57 -29.78
CA LYS A 92 -17.78 -22.50 -30.42
C LYS A 92 -18.00 -21.24 -31.25
N HIS A 93 -17.14 -20.24 -31.11
CA HIS A 93 -17.18 -18.98 -31.84
C HIS A 93 -15.76 -18.60 -32.33
N PRO A 94 -15.08 -19.48 -33.11
CA PRO A 94 -13.70 -19.25 -33.54
C PRO A 94 -13.54 -18.01 -34.43
N ASP A 95 -14.60 -17.62 -35.14
CA ASP A 95 -14.60 -16.47 -36.05
C ASP A 95 -14.71 -15.13 -35.32
N VAL A 96 -15.04 -15.16 -34.03
CA VAL A 96 -15.09 -13.97 -33.20
C VAL A 96 -13.71 -13.76 -32.59
N LYS A 97 -12.96 -12.80 -33.12
CA LYS A 97 -11.74 -12.31 -32.46
C LYS A 97 -12.10 -11.93 -31.03
N VAL A 98 -11.57 -12.68 -30.07
CA VAL A 98 -11.81 -12.44 -28.64
C VAL A 98 -11.14 -11.13 -28.28
N SER A 99 -11.88 -10.04 -28.39
CA SER A 99 -11.55 -8.81 -27.69
C SER A 99 -11.53 -9.13 -26.19
N GLU A 100 -10.40 -8.89 -25.54
CA GLU A 100 -10.17 -9.23 -24.12
C GLU A 100 -11.09 -8.46 -23.15
N THR A 101 -11.91 -7.55 -23.66
CA THR A 101 -12.75 -6.66 -22.86
C THR A 101 -14.18 -7.21 -22.75
N ILE A 102 -14.51 -7.99 -21.71
CA ILE A 102 -15.91 -8.36 -21.42
C ILE A 102 -16.31 -8.10 -19.97
N GLN A 103 -17.27 -7.19 -19.86
CA GLN A 103 -17.89 -6.58 -18.70
C GLN A 103 -18.74 -7.57 -17.86
N ARG A 104 -18.67 -7.46 -16.52
CA ARG A 104 -19.66 -8.04 -15.59
C ARG A 104 -20.92 -7.16 -15.63
N LYS A 105 -22.13 -7.74 -15.65
CA LYS A 105 -23.38 -6.99 -15.41
C LYS A 105 -23.39 -6.53 -13.94
N VAL A 106 -23.02 -5.28 -13.71
CA VAL A 106 -23.26 -4.59 -12.43
C VAL A 106 -24.71 -4.11 -12.43
N VAL A 107 -25.42 -4.35 -11.33
CA VAL A 107 -26.77 -3.82 -11.09
C VAL A 107 -26.70 -2.30 -11.20
N LYS A 108 -27.44 -1.70 -12.15
CA LYS A 108 -27.54 -0.24 -12.26
C LYS A 108 -28.06 0.31 -10.92
N ARG A 109 -27.22 1.06 -10.21
CA ARG A 109 -27.63 1.91 -9.09
C ARG A 109 -28.57 2.98 -9.67
N THR A 110 -29.85 2.94 -9.30
CA THR A 110 -30.90 3.84 -9.83
C THR A 110 -31.14 5.09 -9.00
N GLU A 111 -30.26 5.42 -8.06
CA GLU A 111 -30.38 6.64 -7.26
C GLU A 111 -29.29 7.64 -7.70
N PRO A 112 -29.65 8.88 -8.11
CA PRO A 112 -28.69 9.94 -8.35
C PRO A 112 -28.17 10.39 -6.98
N TYR A 113 -27.11 9.73 -6.53
CA TYR A 113 -26.41 10.12 -5.33
C TYR A 113 -25.58 11.35 -5.67
N ASP A 114 -25.85 12.48 -5.01
CA ASP A 114 -25.10 13.76 -5.04
C ASP A 114 -23.64 13.59 -4.51
N SER A 115 -22.88 12.58 -4.99
CA SER A 115 -21.46 12.33 -4.64
C SER A 115 -20.47 13.16 -5.44
N GLU A 116 -20.86 14.26 -6.07
CA GLU A 116 -19.95 15.03 -6.94
C GLU A 116 -18.79 15.75 -6.22
N LYS A 117 -18.52 15.45 -4.94
CA LYS A 117 -17.24 15.87 -4.37
C LYS A 117 -16.13 14.97 -4.89
N ASN A 118 -15.40 15.52 -5.84
CA ASN A 118 -14.21 14.95 -6.45
C ASN A 118 -13.28 14.37 -5.35
N PRO A 119 -13.00 13.06 -5.35
CA PRO A 119 -12.17 12.43 -4.33
C PRO A 119 -10.72 12.91 -4.35
N THR A 120 -10.31 13.82 -5.23
CA THR A 120 -8.94 14.32 -5.32
C THR A 120 -8.60 15.45 -4.35
N SER A 121 -9.57 16.03 -3.63
CA SER A 121 -9.34 17.13 -2.68
C SER A 121 -9.62 16.72 -1.24
N LEU A 122 -9.04 17.44 -0.26
CA LEU A 122 -9.40 17.24 1.15
C LEU A 122 -10.87 17.61 1.44
N GLU A 123 -11.50 18.43 0.58
CA GLU A 123 -12.93 18.73 0.67
C GLU A 123 -13.81 17.48 0.48
N TYR A 124 -13.26 16.39 -0.06
CA TYR A 124 -13.88 15.07 -0.07
C TYR A 124 -14.30 14.64 1.34
N PHE A 125 -13.50 14.96 2.36
CA PHE A 125 -13.82 14.65 3.77
C PHE A 125 -14.82 15.63 4.38
N CYS A 126 -15.05 16.78 3.75
CA CYS A 126 -16.02 17.79 4.18
C CYS A 126 -17.44 17.52 3.65
N THR A 127 -17.76 16.31 3.18
CA THR A 127 -19.15 15.94 2.85
C THR A 127 -19.94 15.68 4.14
N PRO A 128 -21.26 15.91 4.19
CA PRO A 128 -22.04 15.75 5.43
C PRO A 128 -21.92 14.36 6.09
N ASP A 129 -21.67 13.30 5.31
CA ASP A 129 -21.48 11.93 5.80
C ASP A 129 -20.07 11.62 6.32
N LYS A 130 -19.08 12.47 6.00
CA LYS A 130 -17.66 12.27 6.36
C LYS A 130 -17.13 13.36 7.28
N ALA A 131 -17.69 14.56 7.23
CA ALA A 131 -17.23 15.70 7.99
C ALA A 131 -17.32 15.44 9.50
N GLY A 132 -16.33 15.93 10.23
CA GLY A 132 -16.25 15.81 11.69
C GLY A 132 -14.87 16.19 12.21
N GLY A 133 -14.54 15.71 13.40
CA GLY A 133 -13.24 15.93 14.03
C GLY A 133 -13.23 17.09 15.03
N PRO A 134 -12.08 17.36 15.68
CA PRO A 134 -10.80 16.65 15.52
C PRO A 134 -10.81 15.24 16.12
N ILE A 135 -10.06 14.33 15.53
CA ILE A 135 -9.81 12.97 16.04
C ILE A 135 -8.32 12.85 16.35
N ASP A 136 -7.98 12.17 17.44
CA ASP A 136 -6.60 11.77 17.72
C ASP A 136 -6.07 10.92 16.54
N PRO A 137 -5.01 11.33 15.84
CA PRO A 137 -4.50 10.59 14.69
C PRO A 137 -4.08 9.15 14.98
N LEU A 138 -3.79 8.81 16.23
CA LEU A 138 -3.47 7.43 16.63
C LEU A 138 -4.70 6.62 17.02
N SER A 139 -5.89 7.23 17.00
CA SER A 139 -7.15 6.52 17.18
C SER A 139 -7.25 5.37 16.18
N TYR A 140 -7.66 4.21 16.67
CA TYR A 140 -7.83 2.96 15.90
C TYR A 140 -6.54 2.31 15.40
N PHE A 141 -5.36 2.88 15.65
CA PHE A 141 -4.11 2.28 15.20
C PHE A 141 -3.93 0.85 15.73
N TYR A 142 -4.05 0.67 17.05
CA TYR A 142 -3.92 -0.65 17.69
C TYR A 142 -5.03 -1.60 17.26
N GLU A 143 -6.27 -1.14 17.23
CA GLU A 143 -7.42 -1.93 16.78
C GLU A 143 -7.19 -2.49 15.36
N ILE A 144 -6.78 -1.64 14.42
CA ILE A 144 -6.60 -2.04 13.04
C ILE A 144 -5.38 -2.96 12.87
N THR A 145 -4.23 -2.56 13.42
CA THR A 145 -2.98 -3.33 13.24
C THR A 145 -3.05 -4.70 13.91
N TRP A 146 -3.56 -4.77 15.13
CA TRP A 146 -3.51 -5.96 15.96
C TRP A 146 -4.76 -6.83 15.80
N GLU A 147 -5.96 -6.25 15.89
CA GLU A 147 -7.19 -7.05 15.91
C GLU A 147 -7.64 -7.44 14.50
N LYS A 148 -7.63 -6.48 13.57
CA LYS A 148 -8.16 -6.70 12.22
C LYS A 148 -7.12 -7.33 11.29
N LEU A 149 -5.94 -6.73 11.21
CA LEU A 149 -4.91 -7.16 10.26
C LEU A 149 -4.01 -8.26 10.80
N LYS A 150 -4.03 -8.51 12.12
CA LYS A 150 -3.20 -9.51 12.82
C LYS A 150 -1.73 -9.40 12.42
N LEU A 151 -1.26 -8.16 12.25
CA LEU A 151 0.14 -7.92 11.93
C LEU A 151 0.97 -8.27 13.16
N ASP A 152 1.91 -9.20 13.00
CA ASP A 152 2.79 -9.62 14.09
C ASP A 152 3.65 -8.43 14.56
N PRO A 153 3.55 -7.94 15.80
CA PRO A 153 4.25 -6.78 16.32
C PRO A 153 5.77 -6.90 16.19
N LYS A 154 6.29 -8.13 16.29
CA LYS A 154 7.72 -8.39 16.15
C LYS A 154 8.17 -8.28 14.69
N ARG A 155 7.29 -8.59 13.74
CA ARG A 155 7.57 -8.53 12.30
C ARG A 155 7.14 -7.21 11.65
N SER A 156 6.10 -6.57 12.16
CA SER A 156 5.39 -5.49 11.49
C SER A 156 6.21 -4.20 11.42
N ARG A 157 7.31 -4.12 12.20
CA ARG A 157 8.22 -2.95 12.23
C ARG A 157 7.40 -1.64 12.21
N MET A 158 6.29 -1.61 12.96
CA MET A 158 5.35 -0.48 13.02
C MET A 158 5.77 0.55 14.04
N TYR A 159 6.67 0.19 14.95
CA TYR A 159 7.21 1.09 15.96
C TYR A 159 7.78 2.40 15.38
N PRO A 160 8.54 2.38 14.26
CA PRO A 160 8.95 3.60 13.57
C PRO A 160 7.78 4.49 13.12
N PHE A 161 6.69 3.89 12.66
CA PHE A 161 5.51 4.64 12.23
C PHE A 161 4.81 5.33 13.42
N LEU A 162 4.61 4.61 14.53
CA LEU A 162 4.08 5.19 15.79
C LEU A 162 4.97 6.32 16.32
N LYS A 163 6.28 6.15 16.22
CA LYS A 163 7.25 7.13 16.68
C LYS A 163 7.18 8.43 15.87
N VAL A 164 7.07 8.32 14.55
CA VAL A 164 6.88 9.46 13.65
C VAL A 164 5.64 10.27 14.03
N PHE A 165 4.53 9.60 14.33
CA PHE A 165 3.31 10.27 14.79
C PHE A 165 3.47 11.03 16.09
N SER A 166 4.13 10.42 17.06
CA SER A 166 4.35 11.04 18.37
C SER A 166 5.11 12.35 18.23
N ILE A 167 6.10 12.39 17.33
CA ILE A 167 6.86 13.60 17.01
C ILE A 167 5.98 14.66 16.33
N LEU A 168 5.12 14.25 15.38
CA LEU A 168 4.29 15.16 14.58
C LEU A 168 3.21 15.90 15.38
N ASP A 169 2.68 15.29 16.44
CA ASP A 169 1.68 15.92 17.31
C ASP A 169 2.31 16.65 18.51
N GLY A 170 3.65 16.72 18.56
CA GLY A 170 4.35 17.39 19.65
C GLY A 170 4.24 16.65 20.99
N PHE A 171 3.81 15.39 20.99
CA PHE A 171 3.98 14.51 22.13
C PHE A 171 5.47 14.19 22.24
N ALA A 172 6.16 14.90 23.13
CA ALA A 172 7.53 14.61 23.48
C ALA A 172 7.59 13.20 24.07
N VAL A 173 7.89 12.20 23.24
CA VAL A 173 8.38 10.93 23.75
C VAL A 173 9.81 11.24 24.14
N GLU A 174 10.03 11.49 25.43
CA GLU A 174 11.35 11.58 26.04
C GLU A 174 11.98 10.18 26.00
N ASP A 175 12.40 9.74 24.81
CA ASP A 175 13.33 8.64 24.67
C ASP A 175 14.74 9.23 24.53
N PRO A 176 15.53 9.26 25.63
CA PRO A 176 16.83 9.91 25.66
C PRO A 176 17.85 9.28 24.70
N GLU A 177 17.63 8.05 24.22
CA GLU A 177 18.57 7.38 23.30
C GLU A 177 18.31 7.69 21.83
N THR A 178 17.20 8.34 21.50
CA THR A 178 16.82 8.55 20.10
C THR A 178 16.48 10.00 19.82
N LEU A 179 17.53 10.80 19.71
CA LEU A 179 17.55 12.17 19.21
C LEU A 179 17.08 12.23 17.74
N ILE A 180 15.82 11.90 17.44
CA ILE A 180 15.20 12.31 16.19
C ILE A 180 14.85 13.80 16.41
N PRO A 181 15.50 14.74 15.72
CA PRO A 181 15.23 16.15 15.91
C PRO A 181 13.75 16.40 15.61
N LYS A 182 13.06 17.16 16.47
CA LYS A 182 11.74 17.70 16.13
C LYS A 182 11.92 18.51 14.84
N ARG A 183 11.42 17.99 13.73
CA ARG A 183 11.44 18.67 12.44
C ARG A 183 10.18 19.51 12.34
N ASP A 184 10.35 20.80 12.07
CA ASP A 184 9.24 21.61 11.64
C ASP A 184 8.98 21.30 10.16
N TYR A 185 7.98 20.46 9.90
CA TYR A 185 7.62 20.06 8.54
C TYR A 185 6.87 21.18 7.81
N ASP A 186 6.35 22.17 8.53
CA ASP A 186 5.58 23.26 7.94
C ASP A 186 6.53 24.27 7.26
N ASP A 187 7.78 24.37 7.72
CA ASP A 187 8.83 25.25 7.17
C ASP A 187 9.61 24.68 5.98
N LEU A 188 9.41 23.41 5.61
CA LEU A 188 10.16 22.78 4.52
C LEU A 188 9.63 23.20 3.14
N SER A 189 10.55 23.50 2.20
CA SER A 189 10.19 23.71 0.79
C SER A 189 9.59 22.42 0.18
N PRO A 190 8.80 22.51 -0.91
CA PRO A 190 8.29 21.32 -1.60
C PRO A 190 9.40 20.32 -2.01
N GLU A 191 10.54 20.81 -2.48
CA GLU A 191 11.71 20.00 -2.84
C GLU A 191 12.36 19.35 -1.62
N GLU A 192 12.41 20.06 -0.50
CA GLU A 192 12.90 19.54 0.76
C GLU A 192 11.95 18.48 1.33
N LYS A 193 10.63 18.71 1.29
CA LYS A 193 9.62 17.71 1.66
C LYS A 193 9.81 16.43 0.85
N LYS A 194 9.97 16.56 -0.45
CA LYS A 194 10.19 15.43 -1.36
C LYS A 194 11.49 14.66 -1.08
N SER A 195 12.57 15.36 -0.75
CA SER A 195 13.90 14.75 -0.61
C SER A 195 14.23 14.29 0.82
N LYS A 196 13.68 14.97 1.84
CA LYS A 196 14.04 14.77 3.24
C LYS A 196 13.04 13.90 4.02
N MET A 197 11.79 13.79 3.56
CA MET A 197 10.76 12.98 4.24
C MET A 197 10.69 11.55 3.69
N CYS A 198 10.64 10.58 4.60
CA CYS A 198 10.38 9.19 4.24
C CYS A 198 8.87 8.91 4.10
N CYS A 199 8.49 7.77 3.52
CA CYS A 199 7.07 7.42 3.35
C CYS A 199 6.31 7.42 4.68
N ASP A 200 6.90 6.89 5.76
CA ASP A 200 6.24 6.84 7.08
C ASP A 200 5.92 8.27 7.57
N GLU A 201 6.84 9.23 7.41
CA GLU A 201 6.61 10.66 7.74
C GLU A 201 5.49 11.27 6.90
N VAL A 202 5.50 11.01 5.59
CA VAL A 202 4.48 11.56 4.67
C VAL A 202 3.10 10.98 4.94
N LEU A 203 3.00 9.66 5.16
CA LEU A 203 1.74 8.98 5.48
C LEU A 203 1.19 9.44 6.84
N ALA A 204 2.06 9.68 7.82
CA ALA A 204 1.66 10.19 9.11
C ALA A 204 1.15 11.63 9.03
N LEU A 205 1.81 12.48 8.24
CA LEU A 205 1.37 13.84 7.96
C LEU A 205 -0.03 13.86 7.31
N TYR A 206 -0.28 13.00 6.32
CA TYR A 206 -1.60 12.87 5.69
C TYR A 206 -2.68 12.49 6.71
N LEU A 207 -2.43 11.50 7.56
CA LEU A 207 -3.36 11.08 8.60
C LEU A 207 -3.65 12.18 9.63
N ARG A 208 -2.66 13.01 9.98
CA ARG A 208 -2.82 14.19 10.84
C ARG A 208 -3.74 15.25 10.20
N GLU A 209 -3.61 15.48 8.90
CA GLU A 209 -4.49 16.43 8.19
C GLU A 209 -5.93 15.92 8.11
N VAL A 210 -6.11 14.66 7.73
CA VAL A 210 -7.44 14.07 7.59
C VAL A 210 -8.16 13.97 8.94
N SER A 211 -7.45 13.70 10.04
CA SER A 211 -8.08 13.58 11.37
C SER A 211 -8.71 14.88 11.88
N ARG A 212 -8.29 16.04 11.36
CA ARG A 212 -8.82 17.35 11.74
C ARG A 212 -10.18 17.66 11.11
N ILE A 213 -10.53 16.99 10.01
CA ILE A 213 -11.68 17.38 9.16
C ILE A 213 -12.70 16.27 8.94
N THR A 214 -12.44 15.06 9.46
CA THR A 214 -13.27 13.88 9.22
C THR A 214 -13.84 13.29 10.51
N ASN A 215 -14.92 12.52 10.40
CA ASN A 215 -15.53 11.80 11.52
C ASN A 215 -14.89 10.43 11.75
N THR A 216 -15.15 9.86 12.93
CA THR A 216 -14.61 8.57 13.39
C THR A 216 -14.75 7.45 12.37
N ARG A 217 -15.93 7.33 11.75
CA ARG A 217 -16.25 6.24 10.83
C ARG A 217 -15.42 6.34 9.56
N CYS A 218 -15.27 7.54 9.00
CA CYS A 218 -14.44 7.78 7.84
C CYS A 218 -12.95 7.65 8.17
N TYR A 219 -12.50 8.23 9.30
CA TYR A 219 -11.11 8.17 9.73
C TYR A 219 -10.60 6.72 9.87
N ARG A 220 -11.41 5.84 10.48
CA ARG A 220 -11.08 4.42 10.62
C ARG A 220 -10.77 3.74 9.28
N LYS A 221 -11.52 4.09 8.21
CA LYS A 221 -11.28 3.59 6.86
C LYS A 221 -9.97 4.14 6.29
N VAL A 222 -9.72 5.45 6.47
CA VAL A 222 -8.48 6.10 6.04
C VAL A 222 -7.26 5.48 6.72
N MET A 223 -7.30 5.29 8.03
CA MET A 223 -6.25 4.63 8.81
C MET A 223 -6.00 3.20 8.29
N THR A 224 -7.06 2.44 8.03
CA THR A 224 -6.96 1.09 7.46
C THR A 224 -6.23 1.11 6.11
N ILE A 225 -6.63 2.00 5.20
CA ILE A 225 -5.97 2.16 3.89
C ILE A 225 -4.50 2.52 4.05
N VAL A 226 -4.16 3.48 4.92
CA VAL A 226 -2.77 3.92 5.11
C VAL A 226 -1.88 2.81 5.66
N ILE A 227 -2.36 2.03 6.64
CA ILE A 227 -1.61 0.88 7.17
C ILE A 227 -1.38 -0.16 6.08
N LEU A 228 -2.42 -0.51 5.31
CA LEU A 228 -2.28 -1.45 4.20
C LEU A 228 -1.33 -0.93 3.10
N TYR A 229 -1.38 0.38 2.81
CA TYR A 229 -0.48 1.02 1.85
C TYR A 229 0.97 0.92 2.31
N ARG A 230 1.23 1.16 3.60
CA ARG A 230 2.54 1.01 4.21
C ARG A 230 3.08 -0.41 4.06
N GLU A 231 2.27 -1.41 4.34
CA GLU A 231 2.66 -2.82 4.15
C GLU A 231 2.89 -3.15 2.67
N CYS A 232 2.05 -2.62 1.79
CA CYS A 232 2.17 -2.77 0.34
C CYS A 232 3.49 -2.17 -0.18
N ILE A 233 3.85 -0.95 0.20
CA ILE A 233 5.10 -0.33 -0.25
C ILE A 233 6.32 -1.01 0.37
N ASN A 234 6.24 -1.53 1.59
CA ASN A 234 7.33 -2.31 2.17
C ASN A 234 7.57 -3.63 1.43
N ARG A 235 6.51 -4.23 0.89
CA ARG A 235 6.60 -5.46 0.09
C ARG A 235 7.05 -5.21 -1.35
N PHE A 236 6.59 -4.13 -1.99
CA PHE A 236 6.74 -3.93 -3.43
C PHE A 236 7.57 -2.71 -3.84
N GLY A 237 7.89 -1.80 -2.92
CA GLY A 237 8.59 -0.55 -3.21
C GLY A 237 10.03 -0.76 -3.69
N TRP A 238 10.76 -1.71 -3.10
CA TRP A 238 12.13 -2.02 -3.52
C TRP A 238 12.21 -2.58 -4.95
N PRO A 239 11.41 -3.61 -5.33
CA PRO A 239 11.30 -4.02 -6.73
C PRO A 239 10.96 -2.87 -7.68
N LYS A 240 10.00 -2.03 -7.32
CA LYS A 240 9.58 -0.89 -8.16
C LYS A 240 10.69 0.14 -8.35
N LYS A 241 11.43 0.46 -7.29
CA LYS A 241 12.61 1.33 -7.38
C LYS A 241 13.70 0.73 -8.27
N ALA A 242 13.90 -0.59 -8.23
CA ALA A 242 14.89 -1.28 -9.05
C ALA A 242 14.58 -1.20 -10.56
N GLU A 243 13.30 -1.07 -10.93
CA GLU A 243 12.87 -0.92 -12.33
C GLU A 243 13.30 0.44 -12.93
N HIS A 244 13.50 1.45 -12.08
CA HIS A 244 13.72 2.84 -12.50
C HIS A 244 15.12 3.38 -12.17
N GLU A 245 15.75 2.88 -11.10
CA GLU A 245 17.03 3.36 -10.61
C GLU A 245 18.03 2.23 -10.45
N THR A 246 19.31 2.52 -10.71
CA THR A 246 20.38 1.59 -10.37
C THR A 246 20.52 1.52 -8.84
N ILE A 247 20.07 0.42 -8.24
CA ILE A 247 20.18 0.25 -6.80
C ILE A 247 21.62 -0.08 -6.43
N THR A 248 22.26 0.83 -5.70
CA THR A 248 23.62 0.66 -5.16
C THR A 248 23.66 -0.14 -3.86
N LYS A 249 22.52 -0.31 -3.18
CA LYS A 249 22.42 -1.08 -1.94
C LYS A 249 22.58 -2.57 -2.19
N SER A 250 23.28 -3.25 -1.29
CA SER A 250 23.35 -4.72 -1.32
C SER A 250 21.97 -5.33 -1.10
N ARG A 251 21.72 -6.50 -1.71
CA ARG A 251 20.48 -7.27 -1.53
C ARG A 251 20.13 -7.50 -0.05
N ARG A 252 21.14 -7.76 0.79
CA ARG A 252 20.98 -7.94 2.24
C ARG A 252 20.48 -6.68 2.94
N GLN A 253 20.93 -5.49 2.56
CA GLN A 253 20.46 -4.23 3.15
C GLN A 253 19.01 -3.92 2.78
N ILE A 254 18.62 -4.26 1.54
CA ILE A 254 17.24 -4.13 1.04
C ILE A 254 16.29 -5.00 1.86
N GLU A 255 16.65 -6.26 2.12
CA GLU A 255 15.86 -7.20 2.91
C GLU A 255 15.74 -6.77 4.38
N MET A 256 16.77 -6.12 4.93
CA MET A 256 16.79 -5.72 6.34
C MET A 256 16.04 -4.41 6.62
N THR A 257 15.86 -3.51 5.65
CA THR A 257 15.31 -2.18 5.90
C THR A 257 13.96 -1.99 5.19
N PRO A 258 12.85 -1.71 5.92
CA PRO A 258 11.57 -1.39 5.29
C PRO A 258 11.72 -0.21 4.35
N PHE A 259 11.11 -0.31 3.17
CA PHE A 259 11.13 0.74 2.17
C PHE A 259 10.62 2.06 2.75
N SER A 260 9.52 2.00 3.51
CA SER A 260 8.76 3.15 3.99
C SER A 260 9.53 4.03 4.98
N ILE A 261 10.53 3.47 5.66
CA ILE A 261 11.35 4.18 6.65
C ILE A 261 12.53 4.92 6.00
N CYS A 262 13.02 4.45 4.86
CA CYS A 262 14.29 4.91 4.30
C CYS A 262 14.21 5.47 2.87
N ASN A 263 13.01 5.54 2.29
CA ASN A 263 12.77 6.18 1.00
C ASN A 263 11.60 7.14 1.12
N ASN A 264 11.56 8.12 0.21
CA ASN A 264 10.46 9.05 0.07
C ASN A 264 9.22 8.42 -0.58
N ALA A 265 8.13 9.17 -0.59
CA ALA A 265 6.81 8.75 -1.05
C ALA A 265 6.64 8.68 -2.58
N GLU A 266 7.69 8.91 -3.39
CA GLU A 266 7.61 8.99 -4.86
C GLU A 266 6.93 7.76 -5.49
N TYR A 267 7.21 6.58 -4.93
CA TYR A 267 6.77 5.28 -5.44
C TYR A 267 5.40 4.80 -4.92
N LEU A 268 4.77 5.52 -3.98
CA LEU A 268 3.44 5.16 -3.47
C LEU A 268 2.39 5.06 -4.59
N PRO A 269 2.24 6.07 -5.48
CA PRO A 269 1.40 5.98 -6.68
C PRO A 269 1.51 4.68 -7.50
N GLU A 270 2.71 4.14 -7.64
CA GLU A 270 2.97 3.00 -8.53
C GLU A 270 2.46 1.68 -7.97
N VAL A 271 2.44 1.55 -6.64
CA VAL A 271 1.93 0.34 -5.96
C VAL A 271 0.45 0.45 -5.63
N ALA A 272 -0.23 1.54 -6.01
CA ALA A 272 -1.66 1.76 -5.73
C ALA A 272 -2.55 0.61 -6.24
N ASN A 273 -2.31 0.15 -7.48
CA ASN A 273 -3.07 -0.96 -8.05
C ASN A 273 -2.78 -2.28 -7.33
N LEU A 274 -1.52 -2.52 -6.91
CA LEU A 274 -1.13 -3.71 -6.15
C LEU A 274 -1.77 -3.72 -4.77
N LEU A 275 -1.92 -2.57 -4.13
CA LEU A 275 -2.65 -2.44 -2.87
C LEU A 275 -4.10 -2.95 -3.04
N VAL A 276 -4.78 -2.48 -4.09
CA VAL A 276 -6.17 -2.89 -4.36
C VAL A 276 -6.24 -4.39 -4.63
N THR A 277 -5.38 -4.93 -5.50
CA THR A 277 -5.46 -6.34 -5.92
C THR A 277 -4.97 -7.34 -4.89
N GLU A 278 -3.89 -7.02 -4.16
CA GLU A 278 -3.21 -7.97 -3.27
C GLU A 278 -3.69 -7.88 -1.81
N PHE A 279 -4.17 -6.72 -1.37
CA PHE A 279 -4.55 -6.50 0.03
C PHE A 279 -6.05 -6.31 0.23
N ILE A 280 -6.74 -5.62 -0.70
CA ILE A 280 -8.13 -5.22 -0.49
C ILE A 280 -9.11 -6.19 -1.13
N TYR A 281 -8.85 -6.60 -2.37
CA TYR A 281 -9.75 -7.47 -3.12
C TYR A 281 -9.93 -8.83 -2.42
N GLY A 282 -11.18 -9.16 -2.08
CA GLY A 282 -11.53 -10.37 -1.34
C GLY A 282 -11.46 -10.24 0.20
N ASN A 283 -10.98 -9.12 0.73
CA ASN A 283 -10.89 -8.83 2.17
C ASN A 283 -11.86 -7.72 2.62
N GLU A 284 -12.78 -7.26 1.77
CA GLU A 284 -13.67 -6.11 2.01
C GLU A 284 -14.46 -6.25 3.31
N LYS A 285 -14.95 -7.47 3.60
CA LYS A 285 -15.72 -7.75 4.82
C LYS A 285 -14.86 -7.66 6.07
N LEU A 286 -13.61 -8.11 6.02
CA LEU A 286 -12.68 -8.04 7.15
C LEU A 286 -12.26 -6.60 7.44
N LEU A 287 -12.05 -5.83 6.37
CA LEU A 287 -11.60 -4.45 6.43
C LEU A 287 -12.74 -3.45 6.72
N GLU A 288 -13.99 -3.90 6.64
CA GLU A 288 -15.21 -3.07 6.78
C GLU A 288 -15.20 -1.85 5.83
N ILE A 289 -14.62 -2.05 4.65
CA ILE A 289 -14.50 -1.02 3.61
C ILE A 289 -14.92 -1.61 2.26
N SER A 290 -15.74 -0.89 1.51
CA SER A 290 -16.10 -1.30 0.16
C SER A 290 -14.90 -1.12 -0.77
N LEU A 291 -14.88 -1.87 -1.87
CA LEU A 291 -13.84 -1.71 -2.89
C LEU A 291 -13.86 -0.29 -3.49
N ASP A 292 -15.05 0.27 -3.72
CA ASP A 292 -15.23 1.61 -4.27
C ASP A 292 -14.69 2.68 -3.30
N ASP A 293 -15.06 2.59 -2.01
CA ASP A 293 -14.54 3.49 -0.96
C ASP A 293 -13.01 3.40 -0.89
N SER A 294 -12.46 2.19 -1.01
CA SER A 294 -11.02 1.96 -0.99
C SER A 294 -10.33 2.66 -2.16
N ILE A 295 -10.86 2.50 -3.37
CA ILE A 295 -10.33 3.14 -4.59
C ILE A 295 -10.36 4.66 -4.45
N ASP A 296 -11.46 5.22 -3.94
CA ASP A 296 -11.59 6.67 -3.77
C ASP A 296 -10.63 7.22 -2.70
N LEU A 297 -10.45 6.51 -1.58
CA LEU A 297 -9.48 6.90 -0.54
C LEU A 297 -8.03 6.80 -1.04
N ILE A 298 -7.69 5.76 -1.81
CA ILE A 298 -6.37 5.64 -2.43
C ILE A 298 -6.17 6.79 -3.43
N ARG A 299 -7.20 7.15 -4.21
CA ARG A 299 -7.13 8.26 -5.18
C ARG A 299 -6.95 9.59 -4.47
N ASN A 300 -7.65 9.78 -3.35
CA ASN A 300 -7.51 10.97 -2.51
C ASN A 300 -6.08 11.13 -2.02
N LEU A 301 -5.54 10.09 -1.34
CA LEU A 301 -4.17 10.09 -0.85
C LEU A 301 -3.17 10.35 -1.97
N CYS A 302 -3.27 9.65 -3.11
CA CYS A 302 -2.33 9.84 -4.21
C CYS A 302 -2.39 11.25 -4.82
N THR A 303 -3.57 11.86 -4.88
CA THR A 303 -3.69 13.23 -5.37
C THR A 303 -3.15 14.23 -4.35
N TRP A 304 -3.40 13.98 -3.06
CA TRP A 304 -2.81 14.77 -1.98
C TRP A 304 -1.28 14.71 -2.02
N LEU A 305 -0.68 13.53 -2.25
CA LEU A 305 0.76 13.37 -2.42
C LEU A 305 1.31 14.24 -3.55
N PHE A 306 0.63 14.23 -4.70
CA PHE A 306 1.03 15.00 -5.87
C PHE A 306 0.91 16.52 -5.61
N ASN A 307 -0.23 16.96 -5.07
CA ASN A 307 -0.49 18.37 -4.81
C ASN A 307 0.46 18.98 -3.78
N ASN A 308 0.96 18.17 -2.84
CA ASN A 308 1.92 18.60 -1.82
C ASN A 308 3.40 18.35 -2.21
N GLY A 309 3.67 17.94 -3.46
CA GLY A 309 5.03 17.77 -3.97
C GLY A 309 5.76 16.52 -3.51
N PHE A 310 5.09 15.58 -2.83
CA PHE A 310 5.71 14.33 -2.35
C PHE A 310 5.97 13.31 -3.46
N THR A 311 5.31 13.46 -4.60
CA THR A 311 5.52 12.64 -5.80
C THR A 311 5.39 13.48 -7.06
N SER A 312 6.13 13.12 -8.12
CA SER A 312 5.94 13.69 -9.45
C SER A 312 4.90 12.94 -10.28
N ARG A 313 4.41 11.79 -9.81
CA ARG A 313 3.50 10.92 -10.57
C ARG A 313 2.06 11.16 -10.18
N ARG A 314 1.26 11.62 -11.14
CA ARG A 314 -0.20 11.64 -10.97
C ARG A 314 -0.75 10.24 -11.17
N VAL A 315 -1.57 9.77 -10.23
CA VAL A 315 -2.21 8.46 -10.36
C VAL A 315 -3.36 8.54 -11.36
N GLY A 316 -3.12 8.00 -12.55
CA GLY A 316 -4.18 7.59 -13.47
C GLY A 316 -4.72 6.23 -13.03
N MET A 317 -5.42 6.17 -11.89
CA MET A 317 -6.17 4.95 -11.57
C MET A 317 -7.25 4.82 -12.63
N ARG A 318 -7.12 3.82 -13.51
CA ARG A 318 -8.17 3.51 -14.47
C ARG A 318 -9.39 3.17 -13.63
N GLN A 319 -10.33 4.13 -13.55
CA GLN A 319 -11.73 3.76 -13.39
C GLN A 319 -11.94 2.68 -14.44
N HIS A 320 -12.46 1.52 -14.07
CA HIS A 320 -12.88 0.55 -15.07
C HIS A 320 -13.94 1.26 -15.91
N GLN A 321 -13.52 1.95 -16.98
CA GLN A 321 -14.37 2.67 -17.91
C GLN A 321 -15.19 1.61 -18.60
N THR A 322 -16.46 1.52 -18.21
CA THR A 322 -17.45 0.76 -18.94
C THR A 322 -17.80 1.58 -20.16
N ASN A 323 -17.20 1.27 -21.31
CA ASN A 323 -17.63 1.81 -22.60
C ASN A 323 -19.14 1.57 -22.75
N GLU A 324 -19.89 2.65 -22.95
CA GLU A 324 -21.35 2.72 -23.10
C GLU A 324 -21.88 1.93 -24.29
#